data_AF-A0A3D2IHM3-F1
#
_entry.id   AF-A0A3D2IHM3-F1
#
_cell.length_a   1.000
_cell.length_b   1.000
_cell.length_c   1.000
_cell.angle_alpha   90.00
_cell.angle_beta   90.00
_cell.angle_gamma   90.00
#
_symmetry.space_group_name_H-M   'P 1'
#
loop_
_entity.id
_entity.type
_entity.pdbx_description
1 polymer ?
#
loop_
_entity_poly.entity_id
_entity_poly.type
_entity_poly.pdbx_seq_one_letter_code
_entity_poly.pdbx_strand_id
1 'polypeptide(L)'
;MEHKTNCPLCKDLHNNCFVEQTEIDGKPFESYMCFGCGMTTNSYYTIDSENLAELTKNNTQLMNALKIIDNERGLIWFPSIVNMGERGIIYPHGLVHDWYWYYAKVVDVPEEDRHKYDGMKKRLDIENPQRFGQFEFMDACKAMGIILEDEGDKVRIN
;
A
#
# COMPACT_ATOMS: atom_id res chain seq x y z
N MET A 1 12.14 -15.34 0.38
CA MET A 1 11.70 -16.03 -0.86
C MET A 1 10.31 -15.53 -1.20
N GLU A 2 10.08 -15.13 -2.45
CA GLU A 2 8.79 -14.60 -2.90
C GLU A 2 7.97 -15.67 -3.64
N HIS A 3 6.67 -15.74 -3.36
CA HIS A 3 5.74 -16.64 -4.04
C HIS A 3 4.39 -15.97 -4.32
N LYS A 4 3.67 -16.45 -5.36
CA LYS A 4 2.27 -16.07 -5.59
C LYS A 4 1.35 -16.69 -4.54
N THR A 5 0.30 -15.96 -4.20
CA THR A 5 -0.75 -16.39 -3.26
C THR A 5 -2.10 -15.78 -3.64
N ASN A 6 -3.16 -16.12 -2.91
CA ASN A 6 -4.51 -15.60 -3.13
C ASN A 6 -4.83 -14.47 -2.16
N CYS A 7 -5.38 -13.36 -2.68
CA CYS A 7 -5.89 -12.26 -1.86
C CYS A 7 -7.29 -12.61 -1.31
N PRO A 8 -7.57 -12.42 0.00
CA PRO A 8 -8.89 -12.71 0.55
C PRO A 8 -10.01 -11.81 0.00
N LEU A 9 -9.66 -10.63 -0.53
CA LEU A 9 -10.63 -9.66 -1.06
C LEU A 9 -10.95 -9.88 -2.55
N CYS A 10 -9.92 -10.10 -3.39
CA CYS A 10 -10.06 -9.99 -4.84
C CYS A 10 -9.54 -11.20 -5.62
N LYS A 11 -9.35 -12.36 -4.98
CA LYS A 11 -8.87 -13.60 -5.64
C LYS A 11 -9.66 -14.02 -6.87
N ASP A 12 -10.95 -13.69 -6.93
CA ASP A 12 -11.83 -14.03 -8.06
C ASP A 12 -11.72 -13.02 -9.21
N LEU A 13 -11.02 -11.90 -9.01
CA LEU A 13 -10.83 -10.82 -9.98
C LEU A 13 -9.37 -10.70 -10.46
N HIS A 14 -8.39 -10.96 -9.58
CA HIS A 14 -6.98 -10.75 -9.86
C HIS A 14 -6.12 -11.89 -9.29
N ASN A 15 -5.00 -12.17 -9.96
CA ASN A 15 -4.01 -13.18 -9.56
C ASN A 15 -2.61 -12.58 -9.29
N ASN A 16 -2.59 -11.34 -8.79
CA ASN A 16 -1.39 -10.53 -8.58
C ASN A 16 -1.14 -10.28 -7.09
N CYS A 17 -1.22 -11.34 -6.27
CA CYS A 17 -0.91 -11.28 -4.86
C CYS A 17 0.33 -12.13 -4.57
N PHE A 18 1.22 -11.57 -3.76
CA PHE A 18 2.52 -12.17 -3.45
C PHE A 18 2.71 -12.23 -1.94
N VAL A 19 3.47 -13.24 -1.50
CA VAL A 19 4.00 -13.37 -0.16
C VAL A 19 5.52 -13.41 -0.23
N GLU A 20 6.16 -12.59 0.58
CA GLU A 20 7.58 -12.63 0.82
C GLU A 20 7.85 -13.26 2.19
N GLN A 21 8.58 -14.37 2.19
CA GLN A 21 9.01 -15.09 3.38
C GLN A 21 10.45 -14.73 3.72
N THR A 22 10.70 -14.33 4.96
CA THR A 22 12.02 -13.99 5.50
C THR A 22 12.11 -14.39 6.97
N GLU A 23 13.17 -14.00 7.64
CA GLU A 23 13.33 -14.14 9.09
C GLU A 23 13.54 -12.78 9.75
N ILE A 24 12.84 -12.53 10.86
CA ILE A 24 13.06 -11.37 11.73
C ILE A 24 13.34 -11.91 13.13
N ASP A 25 14.47 -11.51 13.73
CA ASP A 25 14.92 -11.98 15.04
C ASP A 25 14.96 -13.52 15.17
N GLY A 26 15.34 -14.20 14.08
CA GLY A 26 15.42 -15.66 14.00
C GLY A 26 14.06 -16.38 13.96
N LYS A 27 12.96 -15.64 13.73
CA LYS A 27 11.61 -16.20 13.58
C LYS A 27 11.11 -16.03 12.14
N PRO A 28 10.36 -17.00 11.60
CA PRO A 28 9.72 -16.87 10.30
C PRO A 28 8.82 -15.64 10.26
N PHE A 29 8.94 -14.87 9.19
CA PHE A 29 8.12 -13.69 8.92
C PHE A 29 7.64 -13.72 7.48
N GLU A 30 6.36 -13.44 7.30
CA GLU A 30 5.70 -13.39 6.01
C GLU A 30 5.07 -12.03 5.82
N SER A 31 5.34 -11.40 4.68
CA SER A 31 4.75 -10.13 4.26
C SER A 31 3.94 -10.36 2.99
N TYR A 32 2.70 -9.88 2.97
CA TYR A 32 1.75 -10.11 1.90
C TYR A 32 1.37 -8.79 1.22
N MET A 33 1.36 -8.80 -0.12
CA MET A 33 0.92 -7.65 -0.91
C MET A 33 0.10 -8.09 -2.12
N CYS A 34 -1.13 -7.59 -2.22
CA CYS A 34 -1.92 -7.72 -3.44
C CYS A 34 -1.78 -6.47 -4.31
N PHE A 35 -1.15 -6.59 -5.47
CA PHE A 35 -1.03 -5.48 -6.42
C PHE A 35 -2.33 -5.20 -7.18
N GLY A 36 -3.29 -6.13 -7.21
CA GLY A 36 -4.61 -5.87 -7.78
C GLY A 36 -5.40 -4.85 -6.95
N CYS A 37 -5.64 -5.15 -5.68
CA CYS A 37 -6.47 -4.31 -4.81
C CYS A 37 -5.71 -3.43 -3.82
N GLY A 38 -4.39 -3.57 -3.68
CA GLY A 38 -3.57 -2.77 -2.75
C GLY A 38 -3.67 -3.17 -1.27
N MET A 39 -4.34 -4.29 -0.97
CA MET A 39 -4.43 -4.82 0.39
C MET A 39 -3.13 -5.53 0.80
N THR A 40 -2.67 -5.29 2.03
CA THR A 40 -1.46 -5.85 2.62
C THR A 40 -1.72 -6.47 3.99
N THR A 41 -0.88 -7.43 4.39
CA THR A 41 -0.77 -7.92 5.76
C THR A 41 0.63 -8.47 6.01
N ASN A 42 0.93 -8.86 7.24
CA ASN A 42 2.14 -9.59 7.60
C ASN A 42 1.92 -10.41 8.88
N SER A 43 2.92 -11.21 9.26
CA SER A 43 2.86 -12.11 10.42
C SER A 43 2.57 -11.42 11.77
N TYR A 44 2.66 -10.09 11.89
CA TYR A 44 2.29 -9.38 13.13
C TYR A 44 0.80 -9.06 13.22
N TYR A 45 0.07 -9.05 12.11
CA TYR A 45 -1.36 -8.72 12.07
C TYR A 45 -2.26 -9.94 12.29
N THR A 46 -1.96 -10.75 13.31
CA THR A 46 -2.81 -11.92 13.65
C THR A 46 -4.11 -11.48 14.31
N ILE A 47 -5.18 -12.26 14.09
CA ILE A 47 -6.52 -11.98 14.65
C ILE A 47 -6.50 -11.95 16.20
N ASP A 48 -5.69 -12.81 16.80
CA ASP A 48 -5.57 -12.97 18.25
C ASP A 48 -4.44 -12.13 18.87
N SER A 49 -3.84 -11.21 18.11
CA SER A 49 -2.76 -10.36 18.62
C SER A 49 -3.31 -9.38 19.65
N GLU A 50 -2.90 -9.53 20.91
CA GLU A 50 -3.12 -8.53 21.97
C GLU A 50 -2.57 -7.14 21.57
N ASN A 51 -1.58 -7.12 20.67
CA ASN A 51 -0.91 -5.92 20.19
C ASN A 51 -1.53 -5.34 18.90
N LEU A 52 -2.60 -5.93 18.35
CA LEU A 52 -3.23 -5.45 17.12
C LEU A 52 -3.66 -3.97 17.23
N ALA A 53 -4.20 -3.59 18.39
CA ALA A 53 -4.58 -2.20 18.66
C ALA A 53 -3.38 -1.24 18.57
N GLU A 54 -2.23 -1.64 19.11
CA GLU A 54 -1.00 -0.84 19.03
C GLU A 54 -0.43 -0.78 17.60
N LEU A 55 -0.47 -1.90 16.87
CA LEU A 55 -0.02 -1.97 15.47
C LEU A 55 -0.88 -1.12 14.54
N THR A 56 -2.16 -0.94 14.88
CA THR A 56 -3.14 -0.22 14.05
C THR A 56 -3.50 1.16 14.60
N LYS A 57 -2.86 1.63 15.67
CA LYS A 57 -3.20 2.91 16.32
C LYS A 57 -3.03 4.13 15.41
N ASN A 58 -2.10 4.05 14.46
CA ASN A 58 -1.81 5.10 13.50
C ASN A 58 -2.59 4.95 12.19
N ASN A 59 -3.41 3.90 12.05
CA ASN A 59 -4.27 3.75 10.88
C ASN A 59 -5.30 4.87 10.85
N THR A 60 -5.64 5.30 9.64
CA THR A 60 -6.78 6.18 9.45
C THR A 60 -8.08 5.44 9.77
N GLN A 61 -9.14 6.19 10.06
CA GLN A 61 -10.47 5.61 10.25
C GLN A 61 -10.91 4.79 9.03
N LEU A 62 -10.60 5.26 7.82
CA LEU A 62 -10.88 4.55 6.58
C LEU A 62 -10.14 3.21 6.50
N MET A 63 -8.84 3.18 6.78
CA MET A 63 -8.07 1.93 6.77
C MET A 63 -8.65 0.90 7.74
N ASN A 64 -9.01 1.32 8.96
CA ASN A 64 -9.60 0.43 9.95
C ASN A 64 -10.99 -0.07 9.54
N ALA A 65 -11.78 0.75 8.84
CA ALA A 65 -13.09 0.37 8.32
C ALA A 65 -13.01 -0.58 7.12
N LEU A 66 -11.93 -0.51 6.33
CA LEU A 66 -11.71 -1.33 5.14
C LEU A 66 -10.96 -2.65 5.41
N LYS A 67 -10.68 -2.97 6.69
CA LYS A 67 -9.94 -4.18 7.04
C LYS A 67 -10.69 -5.45 6.59
N ILE A 68 -9.93 -6.47 6.21
CA ILE A 68 -10.45 -7.78 5.82
C ILE A 68 -9.88 -8.84 6.75
N ILE A 69 -10.75 -9.69 7.29
CA ILE A 69 -10.35 -10.82 8.13
C ILE A 69 -10.13 -12.03 7.23
N ASP A 70 -8.91 -12.54 7.22
CA ASP A 70 -8.50 -13.74 6.53
C ASP A 70 -8.46 -14.90 7.53
N ASN A 71 -9.61 -15.56 7.71
CA ASN A 71 -9.74 -16.69 8.63
C ASN A 71 -8.90 -17.91 8.19
N GLU A 72 -8.56 -18.03 6.91
CA GLU A 72 -7.74 -19.13 6.41
C GLU A 72 -6.31 -19.02 6.92
N ARG A 73 -5.77 -17.79 6.98
CA ARG A 73 -4.41 -17.52 7.47
C ARG A 73 -4.36 -17.05 8.93
N GLY A 74 -5.50 -16.71 9.53
CA GLY A 74 -5.56 -16.10 10.86
C GLY A 74 -5.02 -14.66 10.90
N LEU A 75 -5.11 -13.94 9.78
CA LEU A 75 -4.52 -12.60 9.59
C LEU A 75 -5.56 -11.53 9.29
N ILE A 76 -5.21 -10.27 9.55
CA ILE A 76 -6.03 -9.10 9.19
C ILE A 76 -5.29 -8.30 8.13
N TRP A 77 -5.99 -8.03 7.04
CA TRP A 77 -5.49 -7.26 5.91
C TRP A 77 -6.00 -5.82 5.96
N PHE A 78 -5.14 -4.88 5.59
CA PHE A 78 -5.45 -3.45 5.54
C PHE A 78 -5.08 -2.88 4.17
N PRO A 79 -5.72 -1.77 3.75
CA PRO A 79 -5.19 -0.99 2.64
C PRO A 79 -3.73 -0.59 2.91
N SER A 80 -2.86 -0.68 1.91
CA SER A 80 -1.46 -0.25 2.05
C SER A 80 -1.29 1.28 2.02
N ILE A 81 -0.19 1.75 2.58
CA ILE A 81 0.36 3.08 2.31
C ILE A 81 1.75 2.88 1.74
N VAL A 82 1.98 3.26 0.49
CA VAL A 82 3.28 3.13 -0.17
C VAL A 82 3.93 4.50 -0.23
N ASN A 83 4.99 4.70 0.54
CA ASN A 83 5.80 5.92 0.54
C ASN A 83 7.17 5.62 -0.06
N MET A 84 7.50 6.29 -1.17
CA MET A 84 8.74 6.08 -1.92
C MET A 84 9.57 7.37 -1.99
N GLY A 85 9.59 8.16 -0.91
CA GLY A 85 10.42 9.34 -0.76
C GLY A 85 10.17 10.35 -1.88
N GLU A 86 11.17 10.59 -2.74
CA GLU A 86 11.06 11.53 -3.86
C GLU A 86 10.01 11.14 -4.90
N ARG A 87 9.58 9.87 -4.96
CA ARG A 87 8.51 9.43 -5.86
C ARG A 87 7.12 9.75 -5.31
N GLY A 88 6.98 10.08 -4.03
CA GLY A 88 5.70 10.43 -3.41
C GLY A 88 5.03 9.27 -2.67
N ILE A 89 3.71 9.35 -2.54
CA ILE A 89 2.92 8.45 -1.68
C ILE A 89 1.63 7.98 -2.37
N ILE A 90 1.33 6.68 -2.25
CA ILE A 90 0.02 6.08 -2.56
C ILE A 90 -0.69 5.77 -1.24
N TYR A 91 -1.96 6.18 -1.13
CA TYR A 91 -2.77 5.99 0.08
C TYR A 91 -4.26 5.89 -0.27
N PRO A 92 -5.08 5.22 0.57
CA PRO A 92 -6.52 5.19 0.37
C PRO A 92 -7.15 6.51 0.83
N HIS A 93 -8.10 7.05 0.05
CA HIS A 93 -8.83 8.26 0.42
C HIS A 93 -10.29 8.20 -0.03
N GLY A 94 -11.19 8.77 0.77
CA GLY A 94 -12.63 8.83 0.52
C GLY A 94 -13.47 8.26 1.67
N LEU A 95 -14.64 7.73 1.34
CA LEU A 95 -15.59 7.13 2.26
C LEU A 95 -15.58 5.61 2.13
N VAL A 96 -16.03 4.88 3.16
CA VAL A 96 -16.01 3.40 3.17
C VAL A 96 -16.65 2.78 1.92
N HIS A 97 -17.71 3.37 1.39
CA HIS A 97 -18.42 2.92 0.19
C HIS A 97 -18.02 3.66 -1.10
N ASP A 98 -17.17 4.68 -1.01
CA ASP A 98 -16.73 5.51 -2.13
C ASP A 98 -15.31 6.03 -1.86
N TRP A 99 -14.34 5.13 -1.99
CA TRP A 99 -12.92 5.43 -1.82
C TRP A 99 -12.10 5.00 -3.04
N TYR A 100 -10.92 5.58 -3.13
CA TYR A 100 -9.99 5.45 -4.24
C TYR A 100 -8.55 5.40 -3.73
N TRP A 101 -7.66 4.88 -4.56
CA TRP A 101 -6.21 5.03 -4.38
C TRP A 101 -5.78 6.40 -4.87
N TYR A 102 -5.19 7.19 -3.99
CA TYR A 102 -4.64 8.50 -4.30
C TYR A 102 -3.13 8.39 -4.38
N TYR A 103 -2.55 8.86 -5.48
CA TYR A 103 -1.12 9.02 -5.63
C TYR A 103 -0.76 10.50 -5.64
N ALA A 104 -0.09 10.95 -4.57
CA ALA A 104 0.47 12.30 -4.48
C ALA A 104 1.97 12.25 -4.74
N LYS A 105 2.42 12.87 -5.84
CA LYS A 105 3.83 13.01 -6.19
C LYS A 105 4.51 14.06 -5.29
N VAL A 106 5.83 14.05 -5.28
CA VAL A 106 6.62 15.16 -4.71
C VAL A 106 6.76 16.27 -5.76
N VAL A 107 6.56 17.51 -5.34
CA VAL A 107 6.72 18.73 -6.14
C VAL A 107 7.63 19.72 -5.44
N ASP A 108 8.29 20.57 -6.22
CA ASP A 108 9.07 21.68 -5.67
C ASP A 108 8.15 22.74 -5.04
N VAL A 109 8.63 23.30 -3.94
CA VAL A 109 8.00 24.44 -3.27
C VAL A 109 8.60 25.72 -3.87
N PRO A 110 7.78 26.61 -4.46
CA PRO A 110 8.24 27.91 -4.94
C PRO A 110 9.00 28.65 -3.85
N GLU A 111 10.06 29.37 -4.19
CA GLU A 111 10.95 30.00 -3.21
C GLU A 111 10.19 30.97 -2.29
N GLU A 112 9.27 31.73 -2.88
CA GLU A 112 8.36 32.64 -2.21
C GLU A 112 7.44 31.94 -1.20
N ASP A 113 7.14 30.66 -1.38
CA ASP A 113 6.23 29.88 -0.53
C ASP A 113 6.95 29.00 0.50
N ARG A 114 8.29 28.88 0.44
CA ARG A 114 9.05 28.02 1.36
C ARG A 114 8.84 28.36 2.84
N HIS A 115 8.56 29.62 3.16
CA HIS A 115 8.26 30.04 4.53
C HIS A 115 6.99 29.38 5.11
N LYS A 116 6.07 28.92 4.26
CA LYS A 116 4.85 28.18 4.66
C LYS A 116 5.13 26.70 4.96
N TYR A 117 6.29 26.21 4.56
CA TYR A 117 6.69 24.80 4.64
C TYR A 117 8.02 24.66 5.39
N ASP A 118 8.27 25.50 6.39
CA ASP A 118 9.48 25.46 7.24
C ASP A 118 10.80 25.42 6.46
N GLY A 119 10.85 26.11 5.31
CA GLY A 119 12.03 26.16 4.44
C GLY A 119 12.23 24.92 3.57
N MET A 120 11.32 23.95 3.60
CA MET A 120 11.39 22.75 2.76
C MET A 120 11.31 23.10 1.28
N LYS A 121 12.21 22.51 0.48
CA LYS A 121 12.28 22.71 -0.97
C LYS A 121 11.27 21.86 -1.74
N LYS A 122 10.77 20.79 -1.13
CA LYS A 122 9.88 19.82 -1.75
C LYS A 122 8.72 19.52 -0.81
N ARG A 123 7.54 19.24 -1.37
CA ARG A 123 6.33 18.84 -0.64
C ARG A 123 5.57 17.77 -1.41
N LEU A 124 4.65 17.07 -0.75
CA LEU A 124 3.66 16.25 -1.42
C LEU A 124 2.57 17.13 -2.05
N ASP A 125 2.21 16.82 -3.30
CA ASP A 125 1.10 17.45 -4.01
C ASP A 125 -0.23 16.78 -3.64
N ILE A 126 -0.61 16.91 -2.37
CA ILE A 126 -1.86 16.35 -1.83
C ILE A 126 -3.12 17.07 -2.36
N GLU A 127 -2.95 18.23 -2.98
CA GLU A 127 -4.03 19.04 -3.54
C GLU A 127 -4.43 18.53 -4.94
N ASN A 128 -3.49 17.92 -5.67
CA ASN A 128 -3.70 17.38 -7.01
C ASN A 128 -3.26 15.91 -7.13
N PRO A 129 -3.80 15.00 -6.31
CA PRO A 129 -3.45 13.59 -6.39
C PRO A 129 -4.03 12.97 -7.67
N GLN A 130 -3.29 12.04 -8.26
CA GLN A 130 -3.86 11.13 -9.25
C GLN A 130 -4.77 10.12 -8.55
N ARG A 131 -5.92 9.82 -9.14
CA ARG A 131 -6.96 8.97 -8.54
C ARG A 131 -7.13 7.68 -9.33
N PHE A 132 -7.11 6.56 -8.65
CA PHE A 132 -7.29 5.22 -9.20
C PHE A 132 -8.40 4.48 -8.44
N GLY A 133 -9.17 3.66 -9.14
CA GLY A 133 -10.22 2.82 -8.57
C GLY A 133 -9.69 1.80 -7.56
N GLN A 134 -10.58 1.22 -6.75
CA GLN A 134 -10.23 0.31 -5.64
C GLN A 134 -9.40 -0.91 -6.07
N PHE A 135 -9.56 -1.35 -7.31
CA PHE A 135 -8.84 -2.47 -7.92
C PHE A 135 -7.79 -2.05 -8.96
N GLU A 136 -7.42 -0.77 -8.98
CA GLU A 136 -6.43 -0.19 -9.89
C GLU A 136 -5.13 0.19 -9.13
N PHE A 137 -4.85 -0.50 -8.02
CA PHE A 137 -3.65 -0.21 -7.21
C PHE A 137 -2.36 -0.39 -8.01
N MET A 138 -2.29 -1.42 -8.87
CA MET A 138 -1.15 -1.64 -9.75
C MET A 138 -0.90 -0.45 -10.69
N ASP A 139 -1.97 0.20 -11.16
CA ASP A 139 -1.85 1.37 -12.03
C ASP A 139 -1.36 2.60 -11.25
N ALA A 140 -1.76 2.74 -9.98
CA ALA A 140 -1.15 3.72 -9.08
C ALA A 140 0.36 3.46 -8.89
N CYS A 141 0.77 2.20 -8.72
CA CYS A 141 2.17 1.79 -8.63
C CYS A 141 2.94 2.09 -9.94
N LYS A 142 2.34 1.86 -11.11
CA LYS A 142 2.93 2.24 -12.41
C LYS A 142 3.08 3.75 -12.53
N ALA A 143 2.07 4.53 -12.14
CA ALA A 143 2.13 5.99 -12.15
C ALA A 143 3.23 6.54 -11.21
N MET A 144 3.51 5.85 -10.11
CA MET A 144 4.66 6.12 -9.23
C MET A 144 6.01 5.68 -9.83
N GLY A 145 5.99 4.84 -10.87
CA GLY A 145 7.20 4.33 -11.54
C GLY A 145 7.90 3.21 -10.78
N ILE A 146 7.21 2.52 -9.87
CA ILE A 146 7.75 1.36 -9.14
C ILE A 146 7.51 0.03 -9.85
N ILE A 147 6.58 0.01 -10.80
CA ILE A 147 6.34 -1.13 -11.69
C ILE A 147 6.66 -0.65 -13.11
N LEU A 148 7.57 -1.33 -13.79
CA LEU A 148 7.84 -1.12 -15.21
C LEU A 148 6.76 -1.86 -16.02
N GLU A 149 6.30 -1.26 -17.12
CA GLU A 149 5.48 -1.99 -18.08
C GLU A 149 6.31 -3.14 -18.66
N ASP A 150 5.87 -4.38 -18.44
CA ASP A 150 6.43 -5.53 -19.14
C ASP A 150 6.04 -5.41 -20.62
N GLU A 151 6.97 -4.98 -21.47
CA GLU A 151 6.96 -5.36 -22.88
C GLU A 151 7.21 -6.88 -22.99
N GLY A 152 6.21 -7.69 -22.65
CA GLY A 152 6.19 -9.14 -22.87
C GLY A 152 7.24 -9.95 -22.10
N ASP A 153 6.77 -10.74 -21.14
CA ASP A 153 7.46 -11.91 -20.60
C ASP A 153 8.94 -11.71 -20.19
N LYS A 154 9.18 -11.05 -19.03
CA LYS A 154 10.18 -11.45 -18.01
C LYS A 154 10.28 -10.38 -16.92
N VAL A 155 9.64 -10.65 -15.78
CA VAL A 155 9.83 -9.87 -14.55
C VAL A 155 11.31 -9.97 -14.12
N ARG A 156 11.99 -8.81 -14.05
CA ARG A 156 13.24 -8.64 -13.32
C ARG A 156 13.02 -7.61 -12.22
N ILE A 157 13.19 -8.06 -10.99
CA ILE A 157 13.23 -7.21 -9.80
C ILE A 157 14.66 -6.67 -9.71
N ASN A 158 14.79 -5.35 -9.54
CA ASN A 158 16.08 -4.67 -9.43
C ASN A 158 16.64 -4.77 -8.02
#